data_AF-A0A7V8X773-F1
#
_entry.id   AF-A0A7V8X773-F1
#
_cell.length_a   1.000
_cell.length_b   1.000
_cell.length_c   1.000
_cell.angle_alpha   90.00
_cell.angle_beta   90.00
_cell.angle_gamma   90.00
#
_symmetry.space_group_name_H-M   'P 1'
#
loop_
_entity.id
_entity.type
_entity.pdbx_description
1 polymer ?
#
loop_
_entity_poly.entity_id
_entity_poly.type
_entity_poly.pdbx_seq_one_letter_code
_entity_poly.pdbx_strand_id
1 'polypeptide(L)'
;MTNAVKVVVIIAILLVAATIAGWDEIEWPFFTGVALLIIAWVWSRSSLVAVGFERSLNADRVFAGESVRERFRVSNRSWLPRTWVQVNDGSTVPGYNASRSVRVKSRSSAAWTSDLRAERRGRYRIGPVTLLSGDPFGLFDTSRHIEHTHELTVYPRLVELPNRTSIGGDLSGAARRMPGRSVSSPIIRSVRQYAPGDPWNRIAWSASARHGTLLVKEFEPDPISDEWIFLDLDTATHEYSKTSTEYAISLAASFALEWLDTGRDVGLLVNRHIPAIVEADAGDRQRLRILETLAVVEPFGDPDPSALIARFASKLSRATGLVVISTGEGAGFAAPLIHLRHQGVPMAVIAVLSPEVGGDTNADHWSQVEAEGIPVTRLTAQGDPIASHVEIATPIHS
;
A
#
# COMPACT_ATOMS: atom_id res chain seq x y z
N MET A 1 -39.85 11.70 17.13
CA MET A 1 -40.10 12.41 18.41
C MET A 1 -39.08 11.91 19.42
N THR A 2 -38.18 12.79 19.90
CA THR A 2 -37.18 12.49 20.94
C THR A 2 -37.87 11.96 22.20
N ASN A 3 -37.21 11.09 22.97
CA ASN A 3 -37.79 10.51 24.19
C ASN A 3 -38.27 11.60 25.17
N ALA A 4 -37.55 12.72 25.27
CA ALA A 4 -37.99 13.91 26.01
C ALA A 4 -39.38 14.42 25.59
N VAL A 5 -39.68 14.50 24.29
CA VAL A 5 -40.97 15.02 23.79
C VAL A 5 -42.11 14.10 24.23
N LYS A 6 -41.92 12.78 24.17
CA LYS A 6 -42.92 11.81 24.64
C LYS A 6 -43.19 11.99 26.14
N VAL A 7 -42.13 12.15 26.93
CA VAL A 7 -42.26 12.34 28.38
C VAL A 7 -42.95 13.66 28.72
N VAL A 8 -42.60 14.75 28.03
CA VAL A 8 -43.28 16.05 28.19
C VAL A 8 -44.76 15.95 27.84
N VAL A 9 -45.10 15.26 26.74
CA VAL A 9 -46.51 15.05 26.33
C VAL A 9 -47.26 14.20 27.35
N ILE A 10 -46.65 13.13 27.87
CA ILE A 10 -47.27 12.28 28.91
C ILE A 10 -47.51 13.09 30.18
N ILE A 11 -46.53 13.89 30.63
CA ILE A 11 -46.69 14.75 31.82
C ILE A 11 -47.81 15.78 31.60
N ALA A 12 -47.90 16.37 30.41
CA ALA A 12 -48.97 17.31 30.07
C ALA A 12 -50.36 16.64 30.05
N ILE A 13 -50.47 15.44 29.48
CA ILE A 13 -51.73 14.67 29.46
C ILE A 13 -52.14 14.28 30.88
N LEU A 14 -51.19 13.82 31.72
CA LEU A 14 -51.46 13.47 33.11
C LEU A 14 -51.90 14.67 33.93
N LEU A 15 -51.30 15.85 33.70
CA LEU A 15 -51.74 17.10 34.34
C LEU A 15 -53.19 17.43 33.95
N VAL A 16 -53.51 17.41 32.65
CA VAL A 16 -54.87 17.69 32.17
C VAL A 16 -55.88 16.70 32.73
N ALA A 17 -55.59 15.40 32.67
CA ALA A 17 -56.47 14.36 33.20
C ALA A 17 -56.72 14.52 34.71
N ALA A 18 -55.68 14.85 35.48
CA ALA A 18 -55.79 15.08 36.93
C ALA A 18 -56.58 16.35 37.28
N THR A 19 -56.41 17.43 36.50
CA THR A 19 -57.22 18.65 36.67
C THR A 19 -58.71 18.40 36.38
N ILE A 20 -59.04 17.58 35.37
CA ILE A 20 -60.42 17.18 35.07
C ILE A 20 -60.98 16.28 36.19
N ALA A 21 -60.14 15.43 36.79
CA ALA A 21 -60.54 14.53 37.88
C ALA A 21 -60.66 15.24 39.26
N GLY A 22 -60.28 16.52 39.36
CA GLY A 22 -60.38 17.30 40.61
C GLY A 22 -59.39 16.85 41.70
N TRP A 23 -58.22 16.37 41.32
CA TRP A 23 -57.19 15.96 42.28
C TRP A 23 -56.37 17.16 42.74
N ASP A 24 -56.71 17.71 43.91
CA ASP A 24 -56.07 18.91 44.48
C ASP A 24 -54.57 18.70 44.82
N GLU A 25 -54.09 17.46 44.92
CA GLU A 25 -52.70 17.14 45.28
C GLU A 25 -51.73 17.00 44.07
N ILE A 26 -52.20 17.23 42.83
CA ILE A 26 -51.38 17.01 41.60
C ILE A 26 -50.26 18.05 41.40
N GLU A 27 -50.33 19.20 42.08
CA GLU A 27 -49.40 20.31 41.86
C GLU A 27 -47.94 19.94 42.20
N TRP A 28 -47.72 19.32 43.37
CA TRP A 28 -46.38 18.91 43.83
C TRP A 28 -45.68 17.90 42.91
N PRO A 29 -46.30 16.77 42.49
CA PRO A 29 -45.66 15.84 41.57
C PRO A 29 -45.42 16.45 40.19
N PHE A 30 -46.29 17.35 39.73
CA PHE A 30 -46.07 18.08 38.48
C PHE A 30 -44.81 18.95 38.54
N PHE A 31 -44.69 19.83 39.55
CA PHE A 31 -43.50 20.67 39.70
C PHE A 31 -42.22 19.83 39.91
N THR A 32 -42.31 18.72 40.65
CA THR A 32 -41.20 17.78 40.82
C THR A 32 -40.76 17.16 39.48
N GLY A 33 -41.72 16.73 38.65
CA GLY A 33 -41.45 16.20 37.32
C GLY A 33 -40.79 17.22 36.40
N VAL A 34 -41.30 18.46 36.39
CA VAL A 34 -40.70 19.56 35.62
C VAL A 34 -39.28 19.88 36.11
N ALA A 35 -39.07 19.94 37.42
CA ALA A 35 -37.74 20.17 37.99
C ALA A 35 -36.75 19.06 37.59
N LEU A 36 -37.16 17.78 37.64
CA LEU A 36 -36.34 16.65 37.17
C LEU A 36 -36.02 16.73 35.68
N LEU A 37 -36.95 17.18 34.84
CA LEU A 37 -36.71 17.40 33.41
C LEU A 37 -35.68 18.50 33.17
N ILE A 38 -35.78 19.62 33.89
CA ILE A 38 -34.80 20.72 33.81
C ILE A 38 -33.43 20.21 34.26
N ILE A 39 -33.36 19.47 35.36
CA ILE A 39 -32.10 18.88 35.86
C ILE A 39 -31.50 17.92 34.82
N ALA A 40 -32.31 17.04 34.21
CA ALA A 40 -31.86 16.13 33.17
C ALA A 40 -31.36 16.90 31.92
N TRP A 41 -32.06 17.96 31.51
CA TRP A 41 -31.66 18.79 30.38
C TRP A 41 -30.33 19.51 30.63
N VAL A 42 -30.17 20.16 31.80
CA VAL A 42 -28.91 20.82 32.21
C VAL A 42 -27.78 19.80 32.32
N TRP A 43 -28.06 18.62 32.90
CA TRP A 43 -27.11 17.53 33.01
C TRP A 43 -26.60 17.10 31.63
N SER A 44 -27.52 16.81 30.72
CA SER A 44 -27.20 16.38 29.35
C SER A 44 -26.36 17.44 28.63
N ARG A 45 -26.74 18.72 28.70
CA ARG A 45 -25.97 19.79 28.03
C ARG A 45 -24.55 19.96 28.59
N SER A 46 -24.37 19.73 29.88
CA SER A 46 -23.05 19.79 30.54
C SER A 46 -22.20 18.53 30.36
N SER A 47 -22.77 17.44 29.82
CA SER A 47 -22.17 16.10 29.88
C SER A 47 -20.89 15.96 29.05
N LEU A 48 -20.77 16.66 27.91
CA LEU A 48 -19.61 16.60 27.03
C LEU A 48 -18.64 17.81 27.14
N VAL A 49 -18.98 18.84 27.91
CA VAL A 49 -18.18 20.09 27.98
C VAL A 49 -16.78 19.85 28.54
N ALA A 50 -16.67 19.02 29.60
CA ALA A 50 -15.41 18.72 30.27
C ALA A 50 -14.85 17.34 29.92
N VAL A 51 -15.31 16.76 28.80
CA VAL A 51 -14.84 15.46 28.31
C VAL A 51 -13.73 15.69 27.29
N GLY A 52 -12.55 15.17 27.59
CA GLY A 52 -11.42 15.10 26.65
C GLY A 52 -11.36 13.72 26.02
N PHE A 53 -11.02 13.67 24.73
CA PHE A 53 -10.83 12.44 24.00
C PHE A 53 -9.47 12.47 23.32
N GLU A 54 -8.70 11.41 23.54
CA GLU A 54 -7.41 11.17 22.90
C GLU A 54 -7.46 9.79 22.25
N ARG A 55 -6.98 9.71 21.01
CA ARG A 55 -6.70 8.45 20.32
C ARG A 55 -5.23 8.44 19.91
N SER A 56 -4.60 7.27 19.94
CA SER A 56 -3.23 7.09 19.49
C SER A 56 -3.09 5.75 18.81
N LEU A 57 -2.61 5.76 17.56
CA LEU A 57 -2.20 4.57 16.84
C LEU A 57 -0.71 4.31 17.11
N ASN A 58 -0.32 3.04 17.17
CA ASN A 58 1.09 2.67 17.31
C ASN A 58 1.86 2.72 15.97
N ALA A 59 1.15 2.73 14.83
CA ALA A 59 1.72 2.87 13.49
C ALA A 59 0.70 3.55 12.57
N ASP A 60 1.18 4.37 11.63
CA ASP A 60 0.43 5.01 10.55
C ASP A 60 0.60 4.29 9.19
N ARG A 61 1.52 3.32 9.14
CA ARG A 61 1.88 2.53 7.96
C ARG A 61 2.09 1.08 8.35
N VAL A 62 1.42 0.16 7.67
CA VAL A 62 1.50 -1.29 7.92
C VAL A 62 1.34 -2.09 6.64
N PHE A 63 1.73 -3.37 6.65
CA PHE A 63 1.49 -4.29 5.53
C PHE A 63 0.15 -5.02 5.67
N ALA A 64 -0.46 -5.39 4.55
CA ALA A 64 -1.71 -6.14 4.55
C ALA A 64 -1.55 -7.52 5.22
N GLY A 65 -2.37 -7.79 6.23
CA GLY A 65 -2.30 -8.95 7.12
C GLY A 65 -1.81 -8.61 8.53
N GLU A 66 -1.20 -7.45 8.73
CA GLU A 66 -0.75 -6.99 10.05
C GLU A 66 -1.89 -6.40 10.88
N SER A 67 -1.66 -6.32 12.19
CA SER A 67 -2.59 -5.73 13.15
C SER A 67 -1.98 -4.50 13.81
N VAL A 68 -2.75 -3.41 13.82
CA VAL A 68 -2.41 -2.14 14.47
C VAL A 68 -3.17 -2.06 15.78
N ARG A 69 -2.50 -1.65 16.85
CA ARG A 69 -3.16 -1.44 18.14
C ARG A 69 -3.48 0.02 18.31
N GLU A 70 -4.78 0.31 18.37
CA GLU A 70 -5.26 1.63 18.70
C GLU A 70 -5.58 1.74 20.18
N ARG A 71 -5.10 2.80 20.83
CA ARG A 71 -5.46 3.13 22.21
C ARG A 71 -6.37 4.34 22.23
N PHE A 72 -7.49 4.19 22.92
CA PHE A 72 -8.45 5.24 23.19
C PHE A 72 -8.38 5.66 24.65
N ARG A 73 -8.50 6.96 24.90
CA ARG A 73 -8.60 7.52 26.25
C ARG A 73 -9.69 8.58 26.28
N VAL A 74 -10.68 8.36 27.14
CA VAL A 74 -11.72 9.34 27.47
C VAL A 74 -11.43 9.87 28.87
N SER A 75 -11.26 11.16 29.00
CA SER A 75 -11.03 11.84 30.28
C SER A 75 -12.24 12.67 30.67
N ASN A 76 -12.63 12.61 31.94
CA ASN A 76 -13.65 13.48 32.52
C ASN A 76 -12.98 14.44 33.50
N ARG A 77 -12.94 15.73 33.15
CA ARG A 77 -12.36 16.77 34.01
C ARG A 77 -13.38 17.41 34.97
N SER A 78 -14.66 17.04 34.85
CA SER A 78 -15.71 17.56 35.73
C SER A 78 -15.78 16.84 37.07
N TRP A 79 -16.42 17.51 38.03
CA TRP A 79 -16.71 16.97 39.36
C TRP A 79 -17.85 15.94 39.35
N LEU A 80 -18.74 15.96 38.36
CA LEU A 80 -19.80 14.96 38.19
C LEU A 80 -19.28 13.73 37.43
N PRO A 81 -19.68 12.51 37.81
CA PRO A 81 -19.40 11.32 37.01
C PRO A 81 -20.21 11.34 35.70
N ARG A 82 -19.67 10.71 34.65
CA ARG A 82 -20.38 10.46 33.39
C ARG A 82 -20.84 9.01 33.37
N THR A 83 -22.16 8.85 33.47
CA THR A 83 -22.84 7.55 33.55
C THR A 83 -22.65 6.74 32.28
N TRP A 84 -22.55 7.41 31.14
CA TRP A 84 -22.16 6.82 29.87
C TRP A 84 -21.58 7.88 28.93
N VAL A 85 -20.54 7.52 28.21
CA VAL A 85 -20.00 8.24 27.06
C VAL A 85 -19.80 7.20 25.98
N GLN A 86 -20.55 7.32 24.90
CA GLN A 86 -20.40 6.48 23.73
C GLN A 86 -19.47 7.16 22.74
N VAL A 87 -18.40 6.46 22.38
CA VAL A 87 -17.49 6.85 21.32
C VAL A 87 -17.93 6.10 20.08
N ASN A 88 -18.34 6.83 19.04
CA ASN A 88 -18.64 6.26 17.73
C ASN A 88 -17.46 6.57 16.81
N ASP A 89 -16.85 5.52 16.26
CA ASP A 89 -15.74 5.63 15.34
C ASP A 89 -16.23 5.62 13.90
N GLY A 90 -15.85 6.65 13.13
CA GLY A 90 -16.18 6.83 11.72
C GLY A 90 -15.06 6.41 10.77
N SER A 91 -14.16 5.53 11.21
CA SER A 91 -13.04 5.05 10.39
C SER A 91 -13.53 4.32 9.13
N THR A 92 -12.77 4.42 8.04
CA THR A 92 -13.12 3.84 6.74
C THR A 92 -12.51 2.45 6.50
N VAL A 93 -11.83 1.87 7.51
CA VAL A 93 -11.20 0.56 7.40
C VAL A 93 -12.27 -0.54 7.35
N PRO A 94 -12.28 -1.41 6.32
CA PRO A 94 -13.27 -2.47 6.19
C PRO A 94 -13.30 -3.39 7.42
N GLY A 95 -14.50 -3.65 7.95
CA GLY A 95 -14.68 -4.56 9.10
C GLY A 95 -14.20 -4.01 10.44
N TYR A 96 -13.65 -2.79 10.50
CA TYR A 96 -13.21 -2.18 11.75
C TYR A 96 -14.29 -1.31 12.38
N ASN A 97 -14.58 -1.55 13.66
CA ASN A 97 -15.47 -0.70 14.44
C ASN A 97 -15.00 -0.67 15.90
N ALA A 98 -14.42 0.47 16.31
CA ALA A 98 -13.97 0.70 17.68
C ALA A 98 -15.02 1.38 18.57
N SER A 99 -16.27 1.47 18.12
CA SER A 99 -17.32 2.18 18.84
C SER A 99 -17.61 1.50 20.17
N ARG A 100 -17.56 2.27 21.27
CA ARG A 100 -17.70 1.72 22.62
C ARG A 100 -18.37 2.72 23.56
N SER A 101 -19.26 2.21 24.40
CA SER A 101 -19.79 2.94 25.55
C SER A 101 -18.92 2.70 26.78
N VAL A 102 -18.49 3.79 27.42
CA VAL A 102 -17.66 3.74 28.64
C VAL A 102 -18.25 4.62 29.71
N ARG A 103 -18.05 4.22 30.97
CA ARG A 103 -18.39 5.02 32.14
C ARG A 103 -17.14 5.67 32.66
N VAL A 104 -17.19 6.96 32.97
CA VAL A 104 -16.02 7.72 33.43
C VAL A 104 -16.36 8.41 34.73
N LYS A 105 -15.67 8.05 35.81
CA LYS A 105 -15.88 8.67 37.13
C LYS A 105 -15.47 10.15 37.09
N SER A 106 -15.83 10.86 38.16
CA SER A 106 -15.39 12.24 38.39
C SER A 106 -13.87 12.35 38.36
N ARG A 107 -13.34 13.36 37.67
CA ARG A 107 -11.89 13.64 37.58
C ARG A 107 -11.02 12.41 37.24
N SER A 108 -11.54 11.49 36.43
CA SER A 108 -10.84 10.25 36.06
C SER A 108 -10.79 10.06 34.55
N SER A 109 -10.02 9.07 34.10
CA SER A 109 -9.98 8.63 32.70
C SER A 109 -10.34 7.16 32.57
N ALA A 110 -11.04 6.81 31.49
CA ALA A 110 -11.18 5.44 31.03
C ALA A 110 -10.32 5.26 29.77
N ALA A 111 -9.62 4.14 29.67
CA ALA A 111 -8.84 3.80 28.49
C ALA A 111 -9.09 2.35 28.09
N TRP A 112 -9.08 2.10 26.78
CA TRP A 112 -9.14 0.75 26.23
C TRP A 112 -8.32 0.70 24.95
N THR A 113 -8.03 -0.52 24.52
CA THR A 113 -7.36 -0.78 23.25
C THR A 113 -8.30 -1.52 22.32
N SER A 114 -8.18 -1.26 21.03
CA SER A 114 -8.83 -2.00 19.95
C SER A 114 -7.76 -2.43 18.97
N ASP A 115 -7.80 -3.69 18.57
CA ASP A 115 -6.91 -4.21 17.55
C ASP A 115 -7.59 -4.07 16.18
N LEU A 116 -6.92 -3.36 15.27
CA LEU A 116 -7.34 -3.12 13.90
C LEU A 116 -6.55 -4.07 13.01
N ARG A 117 -7.25 -4.99 12.33
CA ARG A 117 -6.63 -5.91 11.38
C ARG A 117 -6.68 -5.31 9.98
N ALA A 118 -5.53 -5.01 9.40
CA ALA A 118 -5.42 -4.42 8.08
C ALA A 118 -5.45 -5.52 7.02
N GLU A 119 -6.64 -5.95 6.58
CA GLU A 119 -6.74 -7.10 5.65
C GLU A 119 -6.49 -6.74 4.19
N ARG A 120 -6.88 -5.53 3.78
CA ARG A 120 -6.79 -5.06 2.40
C ARG A 120 -5.84 -3.87 2.33
N ARG A 121 -5.03 -3.81 1.27
CA ARG A 121 -4.18 -2.64 0.98
C ARG A 121 -5.06 -1.43 0.65
N GLY A 122 -4.54 -0.24 0.90
CA GLY A 122 -5.28 0.99 0.64
C GLY A 122 -4.87 2.12 1.56
N ARG A 123 -5.43 3.29 1.29
CA ARG A 123 -5.38 4.43 2.21
C ARG A 123 -6.71 4.52 2.93
N TYR A 124 -6.66 4.45 4.25
CA TYR A 124 -7.85 4.53 5.09
C TYR A 124 -7.77 5.73 6.01
N ARG A 125 -8.95 6.29 6.29
CA ARG A 125 -9.11 7.34 7.28
C ARG A 125 -9.50 6.73 8.61
N ILE A 126 -8.79 7.10 9.65
CA ILE A 126 -9.03 6.68 11.02
C ILE A 126 -9.71 7.85 11.75
N GLY A 127 -10.96 7.63 12.14
CA GLY A 127 -11.92 8.70 12.50
C GLY A 127 -12.67 9.24 11.28
N PRO A 128 -13.54 10.26 11.44
CA PRO A 128 -13.74 11.11 12.61
C PRO A 128 -14.44 10.39 13.76
N VAL A 129 -14.47 11.02 14.95
CA VAL A 129 -15.11 10.44 16.14
C VAL A 129 -16.29 11.29 16.57
N THR A 130 -17.43 10.64 16.81
CA THR A 130 -18.59 11.28 17.42
C THR A 130 -18.71 10.80 18.86
N LEU A 131 -18.62 11.72 19.82
CA LEU A 131 -18.95 11.44 21.21
C LEU A 131 -20.45 11.67 21.43
N LEU A 132 -21.11 10.70 22.05
CA LEU A 132 -22.49 10.78 22.49
C LEU A 132 -22.53 10.61 24.01
N SER A 133 -23.28 11.46 24.68
CA SER A 133 -23.58 11.32 26.10
C SER A 133 -24.96 11.91 26.37
N GLY A 134 -25.42 11.87 27.61
CA GLY A 134 -26.74 12.37 27.96
C GLY A 134 -27.00 12.27 29.45
N ASP A 135 -28.26 12.45 29.81
CA ASP A 135 -28.69 12.25 31.18
C ASP A 135 -28.78 10.75 31.54
N PRO A 136 -28.81 10.41 32.86
CA PRO A 136 -28.91 9.03 33.31
C PRO A 136 -30.22 8.32 32.92
N PHE A 137 -31.28 9.06 32.61
CA PHE A 137 -32.60 8.53 32.23
C PHE A 137 -32.77 8.39 30.71
N GLY A 138 -31.81 8.88 29.90
CA GLY A 138 -31.84 8.79 28.44
C GLY A 138 -32.92 9.66 27.79
N LEU A 139 -33.31 10.76 28.43
CA LEU A 139 -34.34 11.68 27.94
C LEU A 139 -33.79 12.63 26.89
N PHE A 140 -32.58 13.15 27.13
CA PHE A 140 -31.85 14.11 26.33
C PHE A 140 -30.45 13.57 26.01
N ASP A 141 -30.13 13.52 24.74
CA ASP A 141 -28.81 13.24 24.22
C ASP A 141 -28.06 14.53 23.89
N THR A 142 -26.74 14.45 23.93
CA THR A 142 -25.85 15.47 23.40
C THR A 142 -24.74 14.79 22.62
N SER A 143 -24.37 15.40 21.50
CA SER A 143 -23.32 14.92 20.64
C SER A 143 -22.22 15.96 20.51
N ARG A 144 -20.98 15.49 20.38
CA ARG A 144 -19.83 16.31 20.02
C ARG A 144 -19.04 15.60 18.93
N HIS A 145 -18.97 16.25 17.77
CA HIS A 145 -18.20 15.75 16.64
C HIS A 145 -16.74 16.20 16.78
N ILE A 146 -15.80 15.28 16.61
CA ILE A 146 -14.36 15.54 16.59
C ILE A 146 -13.88 15.21 15.18
N GLU A 147 -13.57 16.23 14.40
CA GLU A 147 -13.15 16.09 13.00
C GLU A 147 -11.69 15.66 12.83
N HIS A 148 -10.94 15.52 13.92
CA HIS A 148 -9.55 15.07 13.82
C HIS A 148 -9.49 13.62 13.32
N THR A 149 -8.77 13.43 12.22
CA THR A 149 -8.58 12.14 11.55
C THR A 149 -7.12 11.87 11.31
N HIS A 150 -6.74 10.59 11.36
CA HIS A 150 -5.42 10.12 10.93
C HIS A 150 -5.53 9.33 9.63
N GLU A 151 -4.46 9.30 8.86
CA GLU A 151 -4.36 8.46 7.67
C GLU A 151 -3.59 7.18 8.04
N LEU A 152 -4.14 6.02 7.67
CA LEU A 152 -3.50 4.72 7.79
C LEU A 152 -3.26 4.21 6.37
N THR A 153 -1.99 4.07 5.99
CA THR A 153 -1.62 3.47 4.70
C THR A 153 -1.29 2.00 4.91
N VAL A 154 -2.05 1.14 4.24
CA VAL A 154 -1.84 -0.30 4.24
C VAL A 154 -1.15 -0.68 2.93
N TYR A 155 0.11 -1.10 3.02
CA TYR A 155 0.91 -1.58 1.91
C TYR A 155 0.49 -2.98 1.47
N PRO A 156 0.76 -3.38 0.21
CA PRO A 156 0.52 -4.74 -0.25
C PRO A 156 1.21 -5.77 0.64
N ARG A 157 0.66 -6.97 0.78
CA ARG A 157 1.33 -8.05 1.52
C ARG A 157 2.65 -8.39 0.82
N LEU A 158 3.68 -8.71 1.59
CA LEU A 158 4.92 -9.24 1.05
C LEU A 158 4.84 -10.76 0.92
N VAL A 159 5.38 -11.29 -0.16
CA VAL A 159 5.46 -12.72 -0.45
C VAL A 159 6.92 -13.12 -0.48
N GLU A 160 7.21 -14.34 -0.03
CA GLU A 160 8.57 -14.87 -0.09
C GLU A 160 8.94 -15.12 -1.56
N LEU A 161 10.09 -14.55 -1.95
CA LEU A 161 10.64 -14.75 -3.28
C LEU A 161 11.65 -15.89 -3.26
N PRO A 162 11.75 -16.68 -4.35
CA PRO A 162 12.81 -17.68 -4.48
C PRO A 162 14.19 -16.99 -4.48
N ASN A 163 15.19 -17.64 -3.88
CA ASN A 163 16.53 -17.07 -3.74
C ASN A 163 17.14 -16.64 -5.10
N ARG A 164 17.67 -15.40 -5.16
CA ARG A 164 18.29 -14.73 -6.33
C ARG A 164 17.30 -14.39 -7.44
N THR A 165 16.58 -13.29 -7.26
CA THR A 165 15.60 -12.77 -8.24
C THR A 165 16.12 -11.69 -9.17
N SER A 166 17.37 -11.23 -9.01
CA SER A 166 17.91 -10.18 -9.86
C SER A 166 17.96 -10.64 -11.31
N ILE A 167 17.35 -9.83 -12.18
CA ILE A 167 17.27 -10.09 -13.62
C ILE A 167 18.38 -9.33 -14.34
N GLY A 168 18.68 -8.12 -13.88
CA GLY A 168 19.86 -7.39 -14.31
C GLY A 168 21.08 -8.28 -14.18
N GLY A 169 21.84 -8.43 -15.27
CA GLY A 169 23.04 -9.25 -15.27
C GLY A 169 23.95 -8.87 -14.10
N ASP A 170 24.51 -9.88 -13.44
CA ASP A 170 25.51 -9.72 -12.39
C ASP A 170 26.82 -9.21 -13.02
N LEU A 171 26.80 -7.94 -13.47
CA LEU A 171 27.96 -7.24 -14.01
C LEU A 171 29.05 -7.06 -12.94
N SER A 172 28.72 -7.35 -11.68
CA SER A 172 29.62 -7.48 -10.54
C SER A 172 30.62 -8.64 -10.68
N GLY A 173 30.33 -9.68 -11.47
CA GLY A 173 31.14 -10.92 -11.45
C GLY A 173 31.50 -11.54 -12.80
N ALA A 174 30.73 -11.29 -13.86
CA ALA A 174 30.83 -12.06 -15.11
C ALA A 174 31.06 -11.22 -16.38
N ALA A 175 31.52 -9.98 -16.26
CA ALA A 175 32.25 -9.36 -17.36
C ALA A 175 33.60 -10.07 -17.50
N ARG A 176 33.57 -11.30 -18.06
CA ARG A 176 34.72 -11.83 -18.79
C ARG A 176 35.16 -10.72 -19.71
N ARG A 177 36.38 -10.28 -19.47
CA ARG A 177 37.27 -9.54 -20.35
C ARG A 177 37.00 -9.89 -21.81
N MET A 178 35.99 -9.28 -22.43
CA MET A 178 35.92 -9.17 -23.87
C MET A 178 36.64 -7.86 -24.19
N PRO A 179 37.83 -7.90 -24.81
CA PRO A 179 38.48 -6.70 -25.27
C PRO A 179 37.60 -6.12 -26.37
N GLY A 180 36.99 -4.95 -26.14
CA GLY A 180 36.48 -4.12 -27.23
C GLY A 180 35.09 -3.51 -27.10
N ARG A 181 34.27 -3.80 -26.07
CA ARG A 181 32.91 -3.22 -26.04
C ARG A 181 32.25 -3.12 -24.66
N SER A 182 32.89 -2.42 -23.73
CA SER A 182 32.17 -1.79 -22.61
C SER A 182 31.94 -0.32 -22.95
N VAL A 183 30.67 0.08 -23.01
CA VAL A 183 30.27 1.49 -22.96
C VAL A 183 30.92 2.05 -21.69
N SER A 184 31.75 3.08 -21.87
CA SER A 184 32.67 3.56 -20.84
C SER A 184 31.99 4.67 -20.08
N SER A 185 31.83 4.50 -18.77
CA SER A 185 31.62 5.61 -17.85
C SER A 185 32.68 6.69 -18.11
N PRO A 186 32.37 8.00 -18.05
CA PRO A 186 33.36 9.07 -18.20
C PRO A 186 34.28 9.22 -16.98
N ILE A 187 33.98 8.52 -15.87
CA ILE A 187 34.70 8.66 -14.59
C ILE A 187 35.92 7.73 -14.56
N ILE A 188 37.10 8.33 -14.36
CA ILE A 188 38.39 7.62 -14.26
C ILE A 188 38.57 7.18 -12.80
N ARG A 189 38.62 5.87 -12.55
CA ARG A 189 38.86 5.26 -11.23
C ARG A 189 40.34 5.25 -10.87
N SER A 190 41.16 4.78 -11.81
CA SER A 190 42.60 4.58 -11.63
C SER A 190 43.33 4.70 -12.96
N VAL A 191 44.64 4.80 -12.89
CA VAL A 191 45.52 4.74 -14.05
C VAL A 191 46.50 3.61 -13.81
N ARG A 192 46.60 2.67 -14.75
CA ARG A 192 47.53 1.54 -14.68
C ARG A 192 48.48 1.51 -15.86
N GLN A 193 49.53 0.71 -15.77
CA GLN A 193 50.46 0.50 -16.87
C GLN A 193 49.78 -0.25 -18.04
N TYR A 194 50.10 0.18 -19.26
CA TYR A 194 49.63 -0.42 -20.50
C TYR A 194 50.07 -1.88 -20.62
N ALA A 195 49.14 -2.76 -20.95
CA ALA A 195 49.41 -4.14 -21.31
C ALA A 195 49.09 -4.38 -22.80
N PRO A 196 49.83 -5.27 -23.49
CA PRO A 196 49.52 -5.64 -24.86
C PRO A 196 48.06 -6.14 -24.99
N GLY A 197 47.28 -5.48 -25.84
CA GLY A 197 45.85 -5.74 -26.01
C GLY A 197 44.93 -4.64 -25.48
N ASP A 198 45.46 -3.67 -24.73
CA ASP A 198 44.69 -2.50 -24.30
C ASP A 198 44.38 -1.56 -25.50
N PRO A 199 43.16 -1.02 -25.57
CA PRO A 199 42.73 -0.18 -26.69
C PRO A 199 43.39 1.20 -26.64
N TRP A 200 43.86 1.68 -27.79
CA TRP A 200 44.67 2.89 -27.88
C TRP A 200 43.90 4.17 -27.49
N ASN A 201 42.57 4.16 -27.63
CA ASN A 201 41.70 5.27 -27.23
C ASN A 201 41.62 5.48 -25.70
N ARG A 202 42.13 4.55 -24.89
CA ARG A 202 42.15 4.65 -23.42
C ARG A 202 43.51 5.09 -22.87
N ILE A 203 44.49 5.39 -23.72
CA ILE A 203 45.81 5.86 -23.28
C ILE A 203 45.69 7.26 -22.67
N ALA A 204 46.20 7.43 -21.46
CA ALA A 204 46.27 8.71 -20.78
C ALA A 204 47.51 9.49 -21.24
N TRP A 205 47.50 10.03 -22.47
CA TRP A 205 48.66 10.68 -23.10
C TRP A 205 49.39 11.70 -22.21
N SER A 206 48.66 12.52 -21.45
CA SER A 206 49.23 13.50 -20.53
C SER A 206 49.97 12.87 -19.35
N ALA A 207 49.42 11.78 -18.78
CA ALA A 207 50.05 11.05 -17.69
C ALA A 207 51.25 10.22 -18.20
N SER A 208 51.09 9.59 -19.37
CA SER A 208 52.16 8.82 -20.02
C SER A 208 53.38 9.70 -20.35
N ALA A 209 53.15 10.92 -20.85
CA ALA A 209 54.22 11.87 -21.14
C ALA A 209 55.01 12.30 -19.89
N ARG A 210 54.37 12.35 -18.72
CA ARG A 210 55.01 12.74 -17.45
C ARG A 210 55.79 11.61 -16.79
N HIS A 211 55.30 10.37 -16.91
CA HIS A 211 55.91 9.20 -16.27
C HIS A 211 56.88 8.42 -17.16
N GLY A 212 56.95 8.74 -18.46
CA GLY A 212 57.83 8.04 -19.42
C GLY A 212 57.40 6.61 -19.72
N THR A 213 56.22 6.20 -19.27
CA THR A 213 55.64 4.86 -19.49
C THR A 213 54.21 5.00 -20.01
N LEU A 214 53.76 4.07 -20.86
CA LEU A 214 52.38 4.09 -21.35
C LEU A 214 51.41 3.73 -20.23
N LEU A 215 50.49 4.64 -19.95
CA LEU A 215 49.46 4.52 -18.94
C LEU A 215 48.08 4.48 -19.59
N VAL A 216 47.19 3.63 -19.06
CA VAL A 216 45.82 3.42 -19.54
C VAL A 216 44.84 3.84 -18.44
N LYS A 217 43.80 4.59 -18.83
CA LYS A 217 42.69 4.97 -17.96
C LYS A 217 41.87 3.73 -17.64
N GLU A 218 41.73 3.41 -16.35
CA GLU A 218 40.71 2.49 -15.89
C GLU A 218 39.49 3.30 -15.49
N PHE A 219 38.38 3.03 -16.16
CA PHE A 219 37.10 3.63 -15.85
C PHE A 219 36.43 2.81 -14.76
N GLU A 220 35.69 3.47 -13.88
CA GLU A 220 34.76 2.75 -13.00
C GLU A 220 33.78 1.98 -13.90
N PRO A 221 33.66 0.64 -13.79
CA PRO A 221 32.56 -0.06 -14.45
C PRO A 221 31.26 0.53 -13.90
N ASP A 222 30.30 0.91 -14.75
CA ASP A 222 29.01 1.46 -14.31
C ASP A 222 28.41 0.49 -13.28
N PRO A 223 28.41 0.84 -11.99
CA PRO A 223 27.64 0.10 -11.02
C PRO A 223 26.21 0.63 -11.10
N ILE A 224 25.25 -0.25 -10.86
CA ILE A 224 23.80 0.00 -10.90
C ILE A 224 23.21 -0.38 -12.27
N SER A 225 22.84 -1.66 -12.37
CA SER A 225 21.77 -2.07 -13.25
C SER A 225 20.46 -1.63 -12.63
N ASP A 226 19.80 -0.63 -13.22
CA ASP A 226 18.42 -0.30 -12.84
C ASP A 226 17.55 -1.54 -13.06
N GLU A 227 16.76 -1.91 -12.06
CA GLU A 227 15.78 -2.99 -12.19
C GLU A 227 14.40 -2.35 -12.36
N TRP A 228 13.69 -2.73 -13.43
CA TRP A 228 12.37 -2.21 -13.73
C TRP A 228 11.32 -3.30 -13.52
N ILE A 229 10.26 -2.93 -12.81
CA ILE A 229 9.06 -3.75 -12.66
C ILE A 229 7.99 -3.17 -13.57
N PHE A 230 7.56 -3.96 -14.55
CA PHE A 230 6.37 -3.67 -15.33
C PHE A 230 5.21 -4.50 -14.79
N LEU A 231 4.29 -3.84 -14.10
CA LEU A 231 3.10 -4.45 -13.53
C LEU A 231 1.90 -4.18 -14.44
N ASP A 232 1.31 -5.25 -14.96
CA ASP A 232 0.15 -5.24 -15.82
C ASP A 232 -1.02 -5.89 -15.11
N LEU A 233 -2.10 -5.11 -14.93
CA LEU A 233 -3.27 -5.53 -14.19
C LEU A 233 -4.46 -5.49 -15.12
N ASP A 234 -4.90 -6.67 -15.54
CA ASP A 234 -6.14 -6.84 -16.29
C ASP A 234 -7.35 -6.50 -15.40
N THR A 235 -8.44 -6.08 -16.02
CA THR A 235 -9.67 -5.69 -15.33
C THR A 235 -10.26 -6.85 -14.53
N ALA A 236 -10.15 -6.74 -13.20
CA ALA A 236 -10.67 -7.74 -12.27
C ALA A 236 -12.21 -7.72 -12.18
N THR A 237 -12.87 -8.35 -13.15
CA THR A 237 -14.33 -8.49 -13.20
C THR A 237 -14.87 -9.55 -12.23
N HIS A 238 -14.07 -10.57 -11.90
CA HIS A 238 -14.45 -11.70 -11.05
C HIS A 238 -13.66 -11.75 -9.74
N GLU A 239 -14.21 -12.36 -8.68
CA GLU A 239 -13.57 -12.44 -7.36
C GLU A 239 -12.19 -13.14 -7.40
N TYR A 240 -12.05 -14.19 -8.21
CA TYR A 240 -10.77 -14.87 -8.43
C TYR A 240 -9.73 -14.01 -9.16
N SER A 241 -10.17 -13.09 -10.01
CA SER A 241 -9.31 -12.12 -10.69
C SER A 241 -8.81 -11.03 -9.72
N LYS A 242 -9.57 -10.76 -8.65
CA LYS A 242 -9.09 -9.89 -7.56
C LYS A 242 -7.94 -10.54 -6.83
N THR A 243 -8.00 -11.85 -6.52
CA THR A 243 -6.91 -12.55 -5.81
C THR A 243 -5.62 -12.58 -6.63
N SER A 244 -5.68 -12.85 -7.94
CA SER A 244 -4.49 -12.80 -8.82
C SER A 244 -3.92 -11.38 -8.91
N THR A 245 -4.79 -10.36 -8.98
CA THR A 245 -4.37 -8.95 -8.92
C THR A 245 -3.66 -8.61 -7.62
N GLU A 246 -4.23 -8.96 -6.47
CA GLU A 246 -3.58 -8.75 -5.16
C GLU A 246 -2.23 -9.44 -5.10
N TYR A 247 -2.13 -10.66 -5.64
CA TYR A 247 -0.89 -11.42 -5.64
C TYR A 247 0.18 -10.81 -6.57
N ALA A 248 -0.19 -10.37 -7.77
CA ALA A 248 0.71 -9.66 -8.69
C ALA A 248 1.26 -8.36 -8.07
N ILE A 249 0.41 -7.59 -7.38
CA ILE A 249 0.83 -6.39 -6.65
C ILE A 249 1.76 -6.74 -5.48
N SER A 250 1.47 -7.83 -4.77
CA SER A 250 2.29 -8.34 -3.66
C SER A 250 3.68 -8.80 -4.16
N LEU A 251 3.73 -9.47 -5.31
CA LEU A 251 4.99 -9.82 -5.99
C LEU A 251 5.77 -8.56 -6.37
N ALA A 252 5.14 -7.60 -7.05
CA ALA A 252 5.79 -6.34 -7.43
C ALA A 252 6.39 -5.60 -6.22
N ALA A 253 5.66 -5.53 -5.11
CA ALA A 253 6.17 -4.96 -3.87
C ALA A 253 7.38 -5.74 -3.35
N SER A 254 7.30 -7.07 -3.35
CA SER A 254 8.37 -7.93 -2.83
C SER A 254 9.66 -7.82 -3.66
N PHE A 255 9.56 -7.82 -5.00
CA PHE A 255 10.72 -7.63 -5.89
C PHE A 255 11.35 -6.26 -5.67
N ALA A 256 10.51 -5.20 -5.58
CA ALA A 256 11.02 -3.85 -5.38
C ALA A 256 11.79 -3.73 -4.06
N LEU A 257 11.27 -4.30 -2.98
CA LEU A 257 11.93 -4.26 -1.69
C LEU A 257 13.22 -5.09 -1.67
N GLU A 258 13.21 -6.31 -2.23
CA GLU A 258 14.41 -7.13 -2.32
C GLU A 258 15.52 -6.39 -3.07
N TRP A 259 15.22 -5.82 -4.23
CA TRP A 259 16.22 -5.11 -5.03
C TRP A 259 16.72 -3.82 -4.38
N LEU A 260 15.83 -3.04 -3.75
CA LEU A 260 16.22 -1.86 -2.97
C LEU A 260 17.09 -2.24 -1.77
N ASP A 261 16.78 -3.34 -1.08
CA ASP A 261 17.55 -3.83 0.07
C ASP A 261 18.94 -4.35 -0.39
N THR A 262 19.08 -4.80 -1.65
CA THR A 262 20.39 -5.11 -2.27
C THR A 262 21.14 -3.89 -2.82
N GLY A 263 20.59 -2.68 -2.68
CA GLY A 263 21.22 -1.43 -3.10
C GLY A 263 21.12 -1.13 -4.60
N ARG A 264 20.12 -1.67 -5.29
CA ARG A 264 19.84 -1.39 -6.70
C ARG A 264 18.84 -0.25 -6.84
N ASP A 265 18.93 0.46 -7.96
CA ASP A 265 17.92 1.45 -8.35
C ASP A 265 16.72 0.71 -8.94
N VAL A 266 15.52 1.02 -8.46
CA VAL A 266 14.30 0.29 -8.85
C VAL A 266 13.29 1.23 -9.47
N GLY A 267 12.86 0.96 -10.70
CA GLY A 267 11.75 1.62 -11.37
C GLY A 267 10.47 0.79 -11.34
N LEU A 268 9.32 1.46 -11.33
CA LEU A 268 7.99 0.81 -11.40
C LEU A 268 7.15 1.45 -12.51
N LEU A 269 6.64 0.61 -13.40
CA LEU A 269 5.64 0.93 -14.41
C LEU A 269 4.38 0.13 -14.11
N VAL A 270 3.25 0.80 -13.97
CA VAL A 270 1.95 0.13 -13.80
C VAL A 270 1.08 0.44 -14.99
N ASN A 271 0.72 -0.60 -15.75
CA ASN A 271 -0.22 -0.51 -16.85
C ASN A 271 -1.65 -0.40 -16.29
N ARG A 272 -2.24 0.79 -16.43
CA ARG A 272 -3.62 1.13 -16.07
C ARG A 272 -4.06 2.30 -16.96
N HIS A 273 -5.34 2.65 -16.99
CA HIS A 273 -5.86 3.73 -17.86
C HIS A 273 -5.03 5.03 -17.81
N ILE A 274 -4.58 5.43 -16.61
CA ILE A 274 -3.58 6.49 -16.42
C ILE A 274 -2.32 5.84 -15.84
N PRO A 275 -1.27 5.57 -16.63
CA PRO A 275 -0.13 4.78 -16.17
C PRO A 275 0.51 5.41 -14.93
N ALA A 276 0.84 4.59 -13.94
CA ALA A 276 1.63 5.03 -12.80
C ALA A 276 3.11 4.74 -13.09
N ILE A 277 3.94 5.78 -13.04
CA ILE A 277 5.36 5.71 -13.36
C ILE A 277 6.13 6.20 -12.15
N VAL A 278 6.98 5.34 -11.62
CA VAL A 278 8.00 5.68 -10.63
C VAL A 278 9.34 5.44 -11.31
N GLU A 279 10.07 6.52 -11.55
CA GLU A 279 11.41 6.45 -12.14
C GLU A 279 12.37 5.68 -11.23
N ALA A 280 13.37 5.04 -11.82
CA ALA A 280 14.40 4.33 -11.08
C ALA A 280 15.18 5.30 -10.16
N ASP A 281 15.28 4.92 -8.90
CA ASP A 281 16.00 5.61 -7.83
C ASP A 281 16.26 4.58 -6.72
N ALA A 282 16.99 4.95 -5.67
CA ALA A 282 17.31 4.08 -4.54
C ALA A 282 16.91 4.65 -3.17
N GLY A 283 17.06 3.81 -2.14
CA GLY A 283 16.91 4.18 -0.75
C GLY A 283 15.47 4.28 -0.24
N ASP A 284 15.33 4.74 1.01
CA ASP A 284 14.05 4.69 1.75
C ASP A 284 12.94 5.54 1.11
N ARG A 285 13.29 6.66 0.47
CA ARG A 285 12.31 7.50 -0.22
C ARG A 285 11.69 6.76 -1.41
N GLN A 286 12.52 6.04 -2.18
CA GLN A 286 12.04 5.25 -3.30
C GLN A 286 11.20 4.07 -2.81
N ARG A 287 11.65 3.38 -1.76
CA ARG A 287 10.88 2.34 -1.06
C ARG A 287 9.46 2.81 -0.73
N LEU A 288 9.34 3.96 -0.07
CA LEU A 288 8.05 4.53 0.29
C LEU A 288 7.21 4.90 -0.93
N ARG A 289 7.82 5.52 -1.95
CA ARG A 289 7.11 5.92 -3.18
C ARG A 289 6.52 4.75 -3.94
N ILE A 290 7.27 3.65 -4.05
CA ILE A 290 6.81 2.41 -4.68
C ILE A 290 5.67 1.79 -3.86
N LEU A 291 5.85 1.63 -2.55
CA LEU A 291 4.83 1.02 -1.69
C LEU A 291 3.53 1.85 -1.62
N GLU A 292 3.63 3.18 -1.54
CA GLU A 292 2.47 4.08 -1.57
C GLU A 292 1.75 4.05 -2.92
N THR A 293 2.49 3.90 -4.03
CA THR A 293 1.89 3.70 -5.35
C THR A 293 1.12 2.39 -5.40
N LEU A 294 1.76 1.27 -5.04
CA LEU A 294 1.16 -0.06 -5.06
C LEU A 294 -0.01 -0.22 -4.08
N ALA A 295 -0.02 0.52 -2.97
CA ALA A 295 -1.11 0.52 -2.00
C ALA A 295 -2.43 1.04 -2.58
N VAL A 296 -2.40 1.86 -3.63
CA VAL A 296 -3.59 2.55 -4.17
C VAL A 296 -3.86 2.18 -5.64
N VAL A 297 -2.98 1.39 -6.26
CA VAL A 297 -3.18 0.90 -7.62
C VAL A 297 -4.42 0.01 -7.66
N GLU A 298 -5.33 0.30 -8.59
CA GLU A 298 -6.50 -0.53 -8.91
C GLU A 298 -6.47 -0.85 -10.42
N PRO A 299 -6.88 -2.08 -10.82
CA PRO A 299 -7.05 -2.44 -12.23
C PRO A 299 -8.21 -1.62 -12.80
N PHE A 300 -7.90 -0.63 -13.64
CA PHE A 300 -8.91 0.19 -14.28
C PHE A 300 -8.58 0.45 -15.74
N GLY A 301 -9.54 0.15 -16.61
CA GLY A 301 -9.43 0.25 -18.06
C GLY A 301 -8.69 -0.93 -18.69
N ASP A 302 -8.66 -0.96 -20.01
CA ASP A 302 -7.91 -1.92 -20.84
C ASP A 302 -6.82 -1.16 -21.62
N PRO A 303 -5.74 -0.73 -20.94
CA PRO A 303 -4.65 0.01 -21.56
C PRO A 303 -3.73 -0.92 -22.36
N ASP A 304 -3.38 -0.52 -23.59
CA ASP A 304 -2.42 -1.26 -24.41
C ASP A 304 -1.02 -1.27 -23.77
N PRO A 305 -0.53 -2.44 -23.31
CA PRO A 305 0.80 -2.54 -22.69
C PRO A 305 1.93 -2.24 -23.69
N SER A 306 1.73 -2.48 -25.00
CA SER A 306 2.72 -2.17 -26.03
C SER A 306 3.05 -0.69 -26.08
N ALA A 307 2.04 0.17 -26.00
CA ALA A 307 2.22 1.62 -25.98
C ALA A 307 3.04 2.10 -24.76
N LEU A 308 2.82 1.49 -23.58
CA LEU A 308 3.58 1.85 -22.39
C LEU A 308 5.03 1.39 -22.51
N ILE A 309 5.28 0.15 -22.90
CA ILE A 309 6.67 -0.35 -23.09
C ILE A 309 7.41 0.49 -24.13
N ALA A 310 6.79 0.80 -25.27
CA ALA A 310 7.43 1.59 -26.32
C ALA A 310 7.87 2.98 -25.84
N ARG A 311 7.11 3.61 -24.93
CA ARG A 311 7.47 4.91 -24.33
C ARG A 311 8.71 4.83 -23.44
N PHE A 312 8.96 3.67 -22.83
CA PHE A 312 10.07 3.44 -21.91
C PHE A 312 11.23 2.65 -22.50
N ALA A 313 11.07 2.09 -23.69
CA ALA A 313 12.09 1.28 -24.37
C ALA A 313 13.44 2.00 -24.51
N SER A 314 13.47 3.33 -24.66
CA SER A 314 14.71 4.10 -24.72
C SER A 314 15.49 4.17 -23.41
N LYS A 315 14.84 3.92 -22.27
CA LYS A 315 15.46 3.84 -20.94
C LYS A 315 15.92 2.43 -20.60
N LEU A 316 15.40 1.42 -21.30
CA LEU A 316 15.74 0.03 -21.08
C LEU A 316 16.99 -0.31 -21.91
N SER A 317 18.07 -0.66 -21.23
CA SER A 317 19.34 -1.00 -21.86
C SER A 317 19.78 -2.42 -21.50
N ARG A 318 20.93 -2.86 -22.02
CA ARG A 318 21.53 -4.16 -21.65
C ARG A 318 21.98 -4.22 -20.18
N ALA A 319 22.14 -3.06 -19.55
CA ALA A 319 22.43 -2.95 -18.13
C ALA A 319 21.14 -2.94 -17.29
N THR A 320 19.95 -2.94 -17.89
CA THR A 320 18.67 -2.82 -17.17
C THR A 320 17.99 -4.18 -17.06
N GLY A 321 17.66 -4.61 -15.85
CA GLY A 321 16.81 -5.80 -15.66
C GLY A 321 15.34 -5.43 -15.77
N LEU A 322 14.53 -6.26 -16.43
CA LEU A 322 13.09 -6.06 -16.56
C LEU A 322 12.32 -7.29 -16.05
N VAL A 323 11.53 -7.13 -14.99
CA VAL A 323 10.48 -8.10 -14.63
C VAL A 323 9.15 -7.59 -15.16
N VAL A 324 8.47 -8.41 -15.95
CA VAL A 324 7.06 -8.19 -16.33
C VAL A 324 6.19 -9.08 -15.45
N ILE A 325 5.26 -8.50 -14.70
CA ILE A 325 4.25 -9.21 -13.92
C ILE A 325 2.90 -8.88 -14.55
N SER A 326 2.20 -9.88 -15.08
CA SER A 326 0.89 -9.66 -15.71
C SER A 326 -0.13 -10.66 -15.17
N THR A 327 -1.36 -10.18 -14.98
CA THR A 327 -2.53 -11.03 -14.71
C THR A 327 -3.31 -11.39 -15.99
N GLY A 328 -2.89 -10.90 -17.15
CA GLY A 328 -3.53 -11.12 -18.45
C GLY A 328 -2.85 -12.20 -19.31
N GLU A 329 -3.44 -12.45 -20.48
CA GLU A 329 -3.02 -13.52 -21.40
C GLU A 329 -1.82 -13.16 -22.30
N GLY A 330 -1.31 -11.92 -22.23
CA GLY A 330 -0.07 -11.52 -22.91
C GLY A 330 -0.22 -10.98 -24.35
N ALA A 331 -1.43 -10.84 -24.88
CA ALA A 331 -1.69 -10.46 -26.29
C ALA A 331 -0.98 -9.16 -26.75
N GLY A 332 -0.74 -8.22 -25.83
CA GLY A 332 -0.04 -6.95 -26.11
C GLY A 332 1.45 -6.94 -25.75
N PHE A 333 2.03 -8.04 -25.26
CA PHE A 333 3.43 -8.08 -24.79
C PHE A 333 4.41 -8.75 -25.76
N ALA A 334 3.93 -9.67 -26.61
CA ALA A 334 4.83 -10.47 -27.44
C ALA A 334 5.77 -9.61 -28.31
N ALA A 335 5.22 -8.74 -29.16
CA ALA A 335 6.01 -7.89 -30.03
C ALA A 335 7.01 -6.96 -29.30
N PRO A 336 6.60 -6.17 -28.27
CA PRO A 336 7.53 -5.27 -27.59
C PRO A 336 8.61 -6.00 -26.79
N LEU A 337 8.30 -7.14 -26.14
CA LEU A 337 9.31 -7.90 -25.38
C LEU A 337 10.32 -8.56 -26.31
N ILE A 338 9.90 -9.11 -27.44
CA ILE A 338 10.80 -9.67 -28.46
C ILE A 338 11.72 -8.56 -29.00
N HIS A 339 11.19 -7.36 -29.24
CA HIS A 339 11.99 -6.21 -29.67
C HIS A 339 13.08 -5.86 -28.64
N LEU A 340 12.72 -5.75 -27.35
CA LEU A 340 13.67 -5.48 -26.27
C LEU A 340 14.69 -6.61 -26.09
N ARG A 341 14.29 -7.86 -26.32
CA ARG A 341 15.20 -9.02 -26.28
C ARG A 341 16.26 -8.94 -27.36
N HIS A 342 15.91 -8.57 -28.58
CA HIS A 342 16.87 -8.33 -29.66
C HIS A 342 17.82 -7.16 -29.37
N GLN A 343 17.38 -6.15 -28.59
CA GLN A 343 18.27 -5.09 -28.09
C GLN A 343 19.23 -5.57 -26.99
N GLY A 344 18.96 -6.73 -26.41
CA GLY A 344 19.79 -7.38 -25.39
C GLY A 344 19.41 -7.02 -23.95
N VAL A 345 18.20 -6.54 -23.72
CA VAL A 345 17.69 -6.26 -22.37
C VAL A 345 17.45 -7.60 -21.65
N PRO A 346 18.07 -7.87 -20.49
CA PRO A 346 17.73 -9.03 -19.68
C PRO A 346 16.33 -8.88 -19.08
N MET A 347 15.48 -9.89 -19.25
CA MET A 347 14.10 -9.84 -18.78
C MET A 347 13.56 -11.20 -18.34
N ALA A 348 12.55 -11.21 -17.47
CA ALA A 348 11.68 -12.35 -17.25
C ALA A 348 10.23 -11.92 -17.10
N VAL A 349 9.33 -12.85 -17.37
CA VAL A 349 7.88 -12.66 -17.24
C VAL A 349 7.34 -13.56 -16.14
N ILE A 350 6.42 -13.02 -15.35
CA ILE A 350 5.64 -13.73 -14.35
C ILE A 350 4.17 -13.56 -14.71
N ALA A 351 3.57 -14.62 -15.24
CA ALA A 351 2.14 -14.67 -15.57
C ALA A 351 1.37 -15.21 -14.35
N VAL A 352 0.51 -14.39 -13.76
CA VAL A 352 -0.31 -14.75 -12.61
C VAL A 352 -1.70 -15.16 -13.09
N LEU A 353 -1.96 -16.46 -13.08
CA LEU A 353 -3.18 -17.05 -13.64
C LEU A 353 -4.27 -17.21 -12.57
N SER A 354 -5.52 -16.98 -12.96
CA SER A 354 -6.70 -17.28 -12.13
C SER A 354 -7.14 -18.74 -12.33
N PRO A 355 -7.34 -19.53 -11.25
CA PRO A 355 -7.50 -20.99 -11.32
C PRO A 355 -8.76 -21.52 -12.02
N GLU A 356 -9.77 -20.68 -12.28
CA GLU A 356 -11.03 -21.10 -12.93
C GLU A 356 -11.22 -20.58 -14.36
N VAL A 357 -10.30 -19.76 -14.88
CA VAL A 357 -10.21 -19.60 -16.35
C VAL A 357 -9.55 -20.88 -16.84
N GLY A 358 -10.37 -21.90 -17.07
CA GLY A 358 -9.97 -23.06 -17.85
C GLY A 358 -9.52 -22.52 -19.19
N GLY A 359 -8.20 -22.33 -19.32
CA GLY A 359 -7.60 -21.73 -20.49
C GLY A 359 -8.06 -22.52 -21.70
N ASP A 360 -8.72 -21.84 -22.62
CA ASP A 360 -8.55 -22.20 -24.00
C ASP A 360 -7.05 -22.05 -24.26
N THR A 361 -6.32 -23.17 -24.25
CA THR A 361 -4.86 -23.26 -24.43
C THR A 361 -4.36 -22.57 -25.71
N ASN A 362 -5.27 -22.11 -26.57
CA ASN A 362 -4.99 -21.34 -27.78
C ASN A 362 -4.76 -19.83 -27.55
N ALA A 363 -5.06 -19.27 -26.38
CA ALA A 363 -4.90 -17.82 -26.10
C ALA A 363 -3.67 -17.48 -25.24
N ASP A 364 -2.81 -18.44 -24.91
CA ASP A 364 -1.58 -18.18 -24.16
C ASP A 364 -0.49 -17.56 -25.06
N HIS A 365 -0.56 -16.24 -25.23
CA HIS A 365 0.41 -15.47 -26.01
C HIS A 365 1.82 -15.48 -25.38
N TRP A 366 1.97 -15.91 -24.12
CA TRP A 366 3.27 -16.05 -23.48
C TRP A 366 4.10 -17.19 -24.09
N SER A 367 3.46 -18.19 -24.72
CA SER A 367 4.16 -19.26 -25.44
C SER A 367 5.04 -18.71 -26.58
N GLN A 368 4.61 -17.64 -27.24
CA GLN A 368 5.39 -16.96 -28.28
C GLN A 368 6.62 -16.25 -27.69
N VAL A 369 6.49 -15.70 -26.48
CA VAL A 369 7.58 -15.04 -25.75
C VAL A 369 8.62 -16.07 -25.28
N GLU A 370 8.17 -17.23 -24.81
CA GLU A 370 9.06 -18.35 -24.43
C GLU A 370 9.86 -18.89 -25.61
N ALA A 371 9.24 -18.99 -26.79
CA ALA A 371 9.90 -19.47 -28.01
C ALA A 371 11.12 -18.61 -28.42
N GLU A 372 11.14 -17.33 -28.03
CA GLU A 372 12.23 -16.38 -28.28
C GLU A 372 13.28 -16.35 -27.14
N GLY A 373 13.21 -17.32 -26.22
CA GLY A 373 14.18 -17.52 -25.14
C GLY A 373 14.07 -16.49 -24.01
N ILE A 374 12.87 -15.91 -23.81
CA ILE A 374 12.54 -15.11 -22.64
C ILE A 374 11.89 -16.03 -21.60
N PRO A 375 12.42 -16.12 -20.36
CA PRO A 375 11.86 -16.99 -19.34
C PRO A 375 10.49 -16.48 -18.88
N VAL A 376 9.47 -17.34 -18.94
CA VAL A 376 8.12 -17.08 -18.42
C VAL A 376 7.82 -18.06 -17.30
N THR A 377 7.39 -17.54 -16.14
CA THR A 377 6.95 -18.33 -15.00
C THR A 377 5.45 -18.14 -14.82
N ARG A 378 4.69 -19.25 -14.81
CA ARG A 378 3.23 -19.24 -14.58
C ARG A 378 2.95 -19.59 -13.11
N LEU A 379 2.33 -18.66 -12.38
CA LEU A 379 1.99 -18.82 -10.96
C LEU A 379 0.47 -18.76 -10.76
N THR A 380 -0.04 -19.55 -9.81
CA THR A 380 -1.41 -19.35 -9.31
C THR A 380 -1.47 -18.17 -8.35
N ALA A 381 -2.69 -17.68 -8.08
CA ALA A 381 -2.93 -16.60 -7.11
C ALA A 381 -2.50 -16.91 -5.66
N GLN A 382 -2.19 -18.17 -5.32
CA GLN A 382 -1.60 -18.56 -4.02
C GLN A 382 -0.07 -18.68 -4.05
N GLY A 383 0.57 -18.47 -5.21
CA GLY A 383 2.01 -18.63 -5.38
C GLY A 383 2.46 -20.06 -5.62
N ASP A 384 1.53 -21.02 -5.67
CA ASP A 384 1.86 -22.38 -6.07
C ASP A 384 2.15 -22.40 -7.59
N PRO A 385 3.30 -22.94 -8.02
CA PRO A 385 3.58 -23.13 -9.43
C PRO A 385 2.57 -24.13 -10.00
N ILE A 386 1.96 -23.79 -11.14
CA ILE A 386 1.15 -24.76 -11.88
C ILE A 386 2.12 -25.82 -12.41
N ALA A 387 1.99 -27.04 -11.91
CA ALA A 387 2.93 -28.11 -12.17
C ALA A 387 3.03 -28.48 -13.67
N SER A 388 4.03 -27.91 -14.34
CA SER A 388 4.80 -28.52 -15.42
C SER A 388 6.05 -27.67 -15.65
N HIS A 389 7.19 -28.08 -15.05
CA HIS A 389 8.56 -27.61 -15.32
C HIS A 389 8.77 -26.10 -15.54
N VAL A 390 9.12 -25.39 -14.47
CA VAL A 390 9.85 -24.11 -14.58
C VAL A 390 11.09 -24.21 -13.68
N GLU A 391 12.14 -24.84 -14.21
CA GLU A 391 13.48 -24.48 -13.78
C GLU A 391 13.67 -23.00 -14.11
N ILE A 392 14.06 -22.19 -13.12
CA ILE A 392 14.61 -20.86 -13.36
C ILE A 392 15.81 -21.08 -14.26
N ALA A 393 15.62 -20.90 -15.57
CA ALA A 393 16.64 -21.15 -16.57
C ALA A 393 17.79 -20.16 -16.31
N THR A 394 18.81 -20.63 -15.60
CA THR A 394 20.12 -20.00 -15.59
C THR A 394 20.55 -19.78 -17.04
N PRO A 395 21.08 -18.60 -17.39
CA PRO A 395 21.46 -18.31 -18.77
C PRO A 395 22.40 -19.38 -19.27
N ILE A 396 22.03 -19.99 -20.40
CA ILE A 396 22.82 -21.00 -21.10
C ILE A 396 24.15 -20.35 -21.45
N HIS A 397 25.21 -20.72 -20.72
CA HIS A 397 26.57 -20.52 -21.16
C HIS A 397 26.77 -21.36 -22.43
N SER A 398 26.90 -20.68 -23.56
CA SER A 398 27.62 -21.21 -24.73
C SER A 398 29.01 -20.61 -24.78
#